data_AF-A0A2R4WRQ3-F1
#
_entry.id   AF-A0A2R4WRQ3-F1
#
_cell.length_a   1.000
_cell.length_b   1.000
_cell.length_c   1.000
_cell.angle_alpha   90.00
_cell.angle_beta   90.00
_cell.angle_gamma   90.00
#
_symmetry.space_group_name_H-M   'P 1'
#
loop_
_entity.id
_entity.type
_entity.pdbx_description
1 polymer ?
#
loop_
_entity_poly.entity_id
_entity_poly.type
_entity_poly.pdbx_seq_one_letter_code
_entity_poly.pdbx_strand_id
1 'polypeptide(L)'
;MSRRSHRIDDCHAVADDLEGKVRVRPSPEQVARLWDSHHGWEAVMERWGWIGRWSLEHMAVQGRRLIRARAGDTTARSTRRATTPEQDAAAYEAIQRMGVCRAAEATGLSIAVIYRLLRERGVEQSPVLPAGERARATREGMARARAARAAA
;
A
#
# COMPACT_ATOMS: atom_id res chain seq x y z
N MET A 1 22.65 -16.60 -22.65
CA MET A 1 21.48 -17.05 -21.87
C MET A 1 20.86 -15.84 -21.19
N SER A 2 19.73 -15.33 -21.68
CA SER A 2 19.03 -14.18 -21.11
C SER A 2 17.59 -14.57 -20.81
N ARG A 3 17.19 -14.53 -19.52
CA ARG A 3 15.83 -14.84 -19.08
C ARG A 3 14.93 -13.65 -19.42
N ARG A 4 14.02 -13.82 -20.39
CA ARG A 4 12.96 -12.84 -20.65
C ARG A 4 11.95 -12.86 -19.49
N SER A 5 11.89 -11.74 -18.79
CA SER A 5 10.83 -11.37 -17.86
C SER A 5 9.47 -11.46 -18.57
N HIS A 6 8.59 -12.35 -18.11
CA HIS A 6 7.18 -12.36 -18.53
C HIS A 6 6.49 -11.17 -17.88
N ARG A 7 6.10 -10.18 -18.70
CA ARG A 7 5.11 -9.18 -18.30
C ARG A 7 3.72 -9.83 -18.31
N ILE A 8 2.82 -9.32 -17.49
CA ILE A 8 1.43 -9.77 -17.32
C ILE A 8 0.60 -9.62 -18.62
N ASP A 9 1.15 -8.97 -19.65
CA ASP A 9 0.44 -8.53 -20.85
C ASP A 9 0.38 -9.58 -21.99
N ASP A 10 1.01 -10.76 -21.85
CA ASP A 10 1.14 -11.74 -22.94
C ASP A 10 -0.01 -12.77 -23.06
N CYS A 11 -1.12 -12.62 -22.32
CA CYS A 11 -2.21 -13.62 -22.27
C CYS A 11 -3.23 -13.55 -23.44
N HIS A 12 -2.90 -12.92 -24.57
CA HIS A 12 -3.86 -12.67 -25.66
C HIS A 12 -3.93 -13.75 -26.76
N ALA A 13 -3.26 -14.90 -26.63
CA ALA A 13 -3.26 -15.92 -27.67
C ALA A 13 -4.23 -17.10 -27.36
N VAL A 14 -5.46 -16.95 -27.88
CA VAL A 14 -6.39 -17.96 -28.44
C VAL A 14 -6.33 -19.39 -27.88
N ALA A 15 -7.38 -19.78 -27.17
CA ALA A 15 -7.85 -21.17 -27.11
C ALA A 15 -9.28 -21.21 -27.66
N ASP A 16 -9.44 -21.79 -28.85
CA ASP A 16 -10.73 -22.07 -29.49
C ASP A 16 -11.34 -23.35 -28.86
N ASP A 17 -11.55 -23.28 -27.54
CA ASP A 17 -12.09 -24.33 -26.71
C ASP A 17 -13.46 -23.88 -26.19
N LEU A 18 -14.44 -24.80 -26.14
CA LEU A 18 -15.77 -24.52 -25.60
C LEU A 18 -15.67 -23.93 -24.19
N GLU A 19 -14.63 -24.32 -23.46
CA GLU A 19 -14.25 -23.76 -22.16
C GLU A 19 -14.00 -22.24 -22.21
N GLY A 20 -13.32 -21.73 -23.24
CA GLY A 20 -13.07 -20.29 -23.44
C GLY A 20 -14.31 -19.51 -23.89
N LYS A 21 -15.25 -20.17 -24.58
CA LYS A 21 -16.55 -19.60 -24.99
C LYS A 21 -17.56 -19.56 -23.83
N VAL A 22 -17.50 -20.53 -22.91
CA VAL A 22 -18.38 -20.63 -21.74
C VAL A 22 -17.83 -19.84 -20.54
N ARG A 23 -16.51 -19.86 -20.33
CA ARG A 23 -15.84 -19.16 -19.21
C ARG A 23 -15.24 -17.84 -19.66
N VAL A 24 -16.10 -16.94 -20.10
CA VAL A 24 -15.71 -15.56 -20.39
C VAL A 24 -15.26 -14.88 -19.10
N ARG A 25 -13.99 -14.49 -19.04
CA ARG A 25 -13.43 -13.76 -17.90
C ARG A 25 -14.10 -12.39 -17.79
N PRO A 26 -14.62 -12.00 -16.62
CA PRO A 26 -15.25 -10.71 -16.48
C PRO A 26 -14.25 -9.56 -16.41
N SER A 27 -14.70 -8.37 -16.79
CA SER A 27 -14.01 -7.14 -16.40
C SER A 27 -14.21 -6.85 -14.90
N PRO A 28 -13.24 -6.22 -14.22
CA PRO A 28 -13.39 -5.79 -12.84
C PRO A 28 -14.64 -4.93 -12.60
N GLU A 29 -14.99 -4.05 -13.54
CA GLU A 29 -16.17 -3.18 -13.47
C GLU A 29 -17.49 -3.95 -13.53
N GLN A 30 -17.56 -5.01 -14.35
CA GLN A 30 -18.73 -5.90 -14.39
C GLN A 30 -18.90 -6.65 -13.06
N VAL A 31 -17.80 -7.14 -12.50
CA VAL A 31 -17.81 -7.78 -11.18
C VAL A 31 -18.29 -6.80 -10.12
N ALA A 32 -17.72 -5.59 -10.07
CA ALA A 32 -18.12 -4.56 -9.11
C ALA A 32 -19.60 -4.19 -9.20
N ARG A 33 -20.12 -3.96 -10.42
CA ARG A 33 -21.53 -3.61 -10.61
C ARG A 33 -22.48 -4.70 -10.14
N LEU A 34 -22.17 -5.96 -10.43
CA LEU A 34 -23.00 -7.09 -10.01
C LEU A 34 -22.89 -7.33 -8.51
N TRP A 35 -21.68 -7.22 -7.96
CA TRP A 35 -21.41 -7.34 -6.53
C TRP A 35 -22.16 -6.30 -5.71
N ASP A 36 -22.19 -5.05 -6.17
CA ASP A 36 -22.88 -3.95 -5.51
C ASP A 36 -24.37 -3.84 -5.90
N SER A 37 -24.87 -4.78 -6.72
CA SER A 37 -26.29 -4.85 -7.11
C SER A 37 -27.14 -5.47 -5.99
N HIS A 38 -28.47 -5.42 -6.14
CA HIS A 38 -29.40 -6.06 -5.21
C HIS A 38 -29.21 -7.59 -5.06
N HIS A 39 -28.55 -8.24 -6.03
CA HIS A 39 -28.26 -9.67 -5.96
C HIS A 39 -26.98 -10.02 -5.19
N GLY A 40 -26.15 -9.02 -4.87
CA GLY A 40 -24.96 -9.21 -4.06
C GLY A 40 -23.86 -10.06 -4.69
N TRP A 41 -23.04 -10.65 -3.83
CA TRP A 41 -21.85 -11.43 -4.22
C TRP A 41 -22.23 -12.84 -4.67
N GLU A 42 -23.39 -13.34 -4.27
CA GLU A 42 -23.94 -14.65 -4.63
C GLU A 42 -24.12 -14.75 -6.16
N ALA A 43 -24.71 -13.73 -6.79
CA ALA A 43 -24.84 -13.68 -8.25
C ALA A 43 -23.50 -13.63 -8.99
N VAL A 44 -22.48 -13.03 -8.38
CA VAL A 44 -21.11 -13.03 -8.92
C VAL A 44 -20.53 -14.46 -8.88
N MET A 45 -20.77 -15.19 -7.79
CA MET A 45 -20.31 -16.56 -7.60
C MET A 45 -21.06 -17.56 -8.50
N GLU A 46 -22.36 -17.38 -8.73
CA GLU A 46 -23.09 -18.20 -9.70
C GLU A 46 -22.54 -18.03 -11.12
N ARG A 47 -22.21 -16.79 -11.48
CA ARG A 47 -21.74 -16.47 -12.83
C ARG A 47 -20.26 -16.80 -13.06
N TRP A 48 -19.42 -16.62 -12.05
CA TRP A 48 -17.95 -16.72 -12.18
C TRP A 48 -17.28 -17.52 -11.06
N GLY A 49 -17.99 -18.46 -10.44
CA GLY A 49 -17.50 -19.25 -9.30
C GLY A 49 -16.19 -20.00 -9.55
N TRP A 50 -15.84 -20.23 -10.81
CA TRP A 50 -14.57 -20.84 -11.24
C TRP A 50 -13.33 -19.93 -11.07
N ILE A 51 -13.49 -18.63 -10.77
CA ILE A 51 -12.38 -17.67 -10.52
C ILE A 51 -11.98 -17.63 -9.03
N GLY A 52 -12.84 -18.17 -8.15
CA GLY A 52 -12.66 -18.16 -6.70
C GLY A 52 -13.09 -16.84 -6.05
N ARG A 53 -13.70 -16.94 -4.87
CA ARG A 53 -14.29 -15.80 -4.15
C ARG A 53 -13.31 -14.65 -3.89
N TRP A 54 -12.11 -14.95 -3.39
CA TRP A 54 -11.09 -13.94 -3.09
C TRP A 54 -10.68 -13.13 -4.33
N SER A 55 -10.50 -13.80 -5.45
CA SER A 55 -10.17 -13.16 -6.72
C SER A 55 -11.30 -12.25 -7.20
N LEU A 56 -12.56 -12.71 -7.09
CA LEU A 56 -13.73 -11.90 -7.45
C LEU A 56 -13.92 -10.71 -6.52
N GLU A 57 -13.67 -10.86 -5.22
CA GLU A 57 -13.69 -9.75 -4.26
C GLU A 57 -12.63 -8.71 -4.60
N HIS A 58 -11.39 -9.14 -4.89
CA HIS A 58 -10.33 -8.25 -5.35
C HIS A 58 -10.72 -7.54 -6.66
N MET A 59 -11.33 -8.25 -7.61
CA MET A 59 -11.83 -7.66 -8.84
C MET A 59 -12.94 -6.64 -8.59
N ALA A 60 -13.87 -6.89 -7.66
CA ALA A 60 -14.88 -5.92 -7.26
C ALA A 60 -14.25 -4.64 -6.68
N VAL A 61 -13.22 -4.79 -5.83
CA VAL A 61 -12.47 -3.66 -5.28
C VAL A 61 -11.78 -2.86 -6.40
N GLN A 62 -11.13 -3.51 -7.36
CA GLN A 62 -10.53 -2.81 -8.50
C GLN A 62 -11.58 -2.16 -9.40
N GLY A 63 -12.68 -2.85 -9.69
CA GLY A 63 -13.77 -2.33 -10.51
C GLY A 63 -14.41 -1.08 -9.92
N ARG A 64 -14.65 -1.05 -8.60
CA ARG A 64 -15.10 0.16 -7.91
C ARG A 64 -14.14 1.33 -8.09
N ARG A 65 -12.83 1.10 -8.05
CA ARG A 65 -11.82 2.14 -8.30
C ARG A 65 -11.89 2.65 -9.74
N LEU A 66 -12.02 1.77 -10.72
CA LEU A 66 -12.12 2.12 -12.14
C LEU A 66 -13.40 2.91 -12.46
N ILE A 67 -14.54 2.47 -11.91
CA ILE A 67 -15.83 3.17 -12.05
C ILE A 67 -15.76 4.58 -11.47
N ARG A 68 -15.19 4.73 -10.27
CA ARG A 68 -15.01 6.04 -9.61
C ARG A 68 -14.05 6.94 -10.38
N ALA A 69 -12.90 6.41 -10.79
CA ALA A 69 -11.93 7.16 -11.60
C ALA A 69 -12.56 7.68 -12.90
N ARG A 70 -13.40 6.88 -13.57
CA ARG A 70 -14.12 7.28 -14.78
C ARG A 70 -15.19 8.33 -14.51
N ALA A 71 -15.84 8.29 -13.34
CA ALA A 71 -16.81 9.28 -12.92
C ALA A 71 -16.17 10.62 -12.49
N GLY A 72 -14.83 10.76 -12.57
CA GLY A 72 -14.12 11.93 -12.05
C GLY A 72 -14.05 11.96 -10.52
N ASP A 73 -14.68 11.01 -9.84
CA ASP A 73 -14.59 10.80 -8.40
C ASP A 73 -13.27 10.10 -8.10
N THR A 74 -12.19 10.85 -8.24
CA THR A 74 -10.96 10.49 -7.54
C THR A 74 -11.22 10.88 -6.09
N THR A 75 -11.93 10.03 -5.34
CA THR A 75 -11.88 10.11 -3.89
C THR A 75 -10.42 9.84 -3.53
N ALA A 76 -9.63 10.89 -3.48
CA ALA A 76 -8.27 10.87 -3.02
C ALA A 76 -8.37 10.28 -1.62
N ARG A 77 -7.82 9.07 -1.45
CA ARG A 77 -7.75 8.33 -0.18
C ARG A 77 -7.52 9.34 0.93
N SER A 78 -8.58 9.67 1.69
CA SER A 78 -8.64 10.76 2.68
C SER A 78 -7.45 11.72 2.61
N THR A 79 -7.55 12.77 1.80
CA THR A 79 -6.58 13.88 1.77
C THR A 79 -6.56 14.72 3.04
N ARG A 80 -7.27 14.32 4.12
CA ARG A 80 -6.99 14.92 5.43
C ARG A 80 -5.60 14.50 5.84
N ARG A 81 -4.68 15.44 5.68
CA ARG A 81 -3.33 15.35 6.22
C ARG A 81 -3.49 15.08 7.72
N ALA A 82 -3.08 13.88 8.12
CA ALA A 82 -3.13 13.47 9.52
C ALA A 82 -2.17 14.29 10.40
N THR A 83 -1.28 15.07 9.78
CA THR A 83 -0.28 15.91 10.43
C THR A 83 -0.49 17.39 10.10
N THR A 84 -0.25 18.26 11.08
CA THR A 84 -0.18 19.71 10.87
C THR A 84 1.19 20.11 10.31
N PRO A 85 1.31 21.29 9.66
CA PRO A 85 2.60 21.79 9.18
C PRO A 85 3.68 21.87 10.27
N GLU A 86 3.30 22.16 11.51
CA GLU A 86 4.19 22.23 12.66
C GLU A 86 4.70 20.83 13.04
N GLN A 87 3.82 19.83 13.04
CA GLN A 87 4.21 18.44 13.29
C GLN A 87 5.16 17.93 12.22
N ASP A 88 4.94 18.33 10.97
CA ASP A 88 5.81 17.98 9.85
C ASP A 88 7.19 18.64 9.94
N ALA A 89 7.26 19.90 10.36
CA ALA A 89 8.52 20.59 10.61
C ALA A 89 9.30 19.95 11.76
N ALA A 90 8.62 19.65 12.88
CA ALA A 90 9.22 18.97 14.03
C ALA A 90 9.72 17.56 13.67
N ALA A 91 8.95 16.82 12.87
CA ALA A 91 9.35 15.52 12.37
C ALA A 91 10.56 15.58 11.47
N TYR A 92 10.63 16.58 10.58
CA TYR A 92 11.79 16.76 9.71
C TYR A 92 13.06 17.07 10.49
N GLU A 93 12.99 17.99 11.45
CA GLU A 93 14.11 18.30 12.36
C GLU A 93 14.56 17.07 13.16
N ALA A 94 13.61 16.27 13.65
CA ALA A 94 13.93 15.02 14.34
C ALA A 94 14.63 14.02 13.39
N ILE A 95 14.17 13.89 12.14
CA ILE A 95 14.80 13.00 11.15
C ILE A 95 16.26 13.42 10.92
N GLN A 96 16.52 14.71 10.74
CA GLN A 96 17.88 15.24 10.54
C GLN A 96 18.80 14.95 11.73
N ARG A 97 18.26 15.01 12.95
CA ARG A 97 19.04 14.85 14.19
C ARG A 97 19.32 13.40 14.57
N MET A 98 18.35 12.50 14.38
CA MET A 98 18.40 11.14 14.97
C MET A 98 18.06 10.01 13.99
N GLY A 99 17.80 10.34 12.72
CA GLY A 99 17.41 9.40 11.69
C GLY A 99 15.94 8.97 11.77
N VAL A 100 15.46 8.36 10.69
CA VAL A 100 14.02 8.06 10.47
C VAL A 100 13.37 7.24 11.59
N CYS A 101 13.99 6.12 12.00
CA CYS A 101 13.34 5.23 12.96
C CYS A 101 13.16 5.88 14.33
N ARG A 102 14.16 6.64 14.80
CA ARG A 102 14.08 7.32 16.09
C ARG A 102 13.20 8.55 16.03
N ALA A 103 13.17 9.25 14.90
CA ALA A 103 12.23 10.32 14.68
C ALA A 103 10.77 9.82 14.73
N ALA A 104 10.48 8.63 14.17
CA ALA A 104 9.17 8.01 14.26
C ALA A 104 8.77 7.74 15.72
N GLU A 105 9.68 7.16 16.51
CA GLU A 105 9.48 6.94 17.95
C GLU A 105 9.27 8.26 18.72
N ALA A 106 10.11 9.26 18.47
CA ALA A 106 10.08 10.52 19.20
C ALA A 106 8.87 11.41 18.87
N THR A 107 8.38 11.34 17.63
CA THR A 107 7.24 12.14 17.16
C THR A 107 5.90 11.41 17.30
N GLY A 108 5.93 10.10 17.57
CA GLY A 108 4.74 9.24 17.55
C GLY A 108 4.15 9.04 16.15
N LEU A 109 4.80 9.52 15.09
CA LEU A 109 4.34 9.36 13.72
C LEU A 109 4.73 7.99 13.18
N SER A 110 3.83 7.37 12.42
CA SER A 110 4.16 6.12 11.75
C SER A 110 5.29 6.31 10.73
N ILE A 111 6.09 5.27 10.54
CA ILE A 111 7.18 5.26 9.54
C ILE A 111 6.66 5.60 8.13
N ALA A 112 5.44 5.18 7.79
CA ALA A 112 4.80 5.50 6.52
C ALA A 112 4.54 7.01 6.36
N VAL A 113 4.14 7.70 7.43
CA VAL A 113 3.96 9.16 7.44
C VAL A 113 5.31 9.87 7.27
N ILE A 114 6.36 9.38 7.93
CA ILE A 114 7.71 9.94 7.77
C ILE A 114 8.24 9.79 6.33
N TYR A 115 8.12 8.62 5.72
CA TYR A 115 8.56 8.44 4.33
C TYR A 115 7.72 9.24 3.33
N ARG A 116 6.41 9.38 3.58
CA ARG A 116 5.58 10.29 2.81
C ARG A 116 6.10 11.73 2.91
N LEU A 117 6.38 12.21 4.11
CA LEU A 117 6.90 13.54 4.37
C LEU A 117 8.25 13.79 3.66
N LEU A 118 9.18 12.84 3.73
CA LEU A 118 10.47 12.95 3.03
C LEU A 118 10.27 13.02 1.51
N ARG A 119 9.38 12.20 0.95
CA ARG A 119 9.04 12.22 -0.47
C ARG A 119 8.38 13.55 -0.89
N GLU A 120 7.44 14.06 -0.10
CA GLU A 120 6.79 15.36 -0.35
C GLU A 120 7.80 16.51 -0.36
N ARG A 121 8.91 16.39 0.38
CA ARG A 121 10.02 17.36 0.39
C ARG A 121 11.13 17.10 -0.64
N GLY A 122 10.95 16.12 -1.53
CA GLY A 122 11.94 15.80 -2.57
C GLY A 122 13.22 15.15 -2.03
N VAL A 123 13.19 14.59 -0.82
CA VAL A 123 14.34 13.88 -0.24
C VAL A 123 14.31 12.44 -0.73
N GLU A 124 15.11 12.13 -1.75
CA GLU A 124 15.19 10.79 -2.35
C GLU A 124 16.00 9.79 -1.51
N GLN A 125 16.97 10.27 -0.75
CA GLN A 125 17.78 9.47 0.16
C GLN A 125 17.58 9.93 1.59
N SER A 126 17.17 8.99 2.45
CA SER A 126 16.98 9.27 3.86
C SER A 126 18.30 9.73 4.50
N PRO A 127 18.29 10.80 5.31
CA PRO A 127 19.45 11.27 6.04
C PRO A 127 20.06 10.15 6.87
N VAL A 128 21.28 9.75 6.52
CA VAL A 128 21.99 8.68 7.21
C VAL A 128 22.82 9.31 8.32
N LEU A 129 22.55 8.91 9.58
CA LEU A 129 23.40 9.31 10.70
C LEU A 129 24.86 8.86 10.46
N PRO A 130 25.85 9.73 10.75
CA PRO A 130 27.27 9.36 10.80
C PRO A 130 27.49 8.11 11.65
N ALA A 131 28.47 7.27 11.28
CA ALA A 131 28.68 5.97 11.91
C ALA A 131 28.88 6.06 13.44
N GLY A 132 29.60 7.07 13.92
CA GLY A 132 29.82 7.31 15.35
C GLY A 132 28.55 7.65 16.13
N GLU A 133 27.69 8.52 15.57
CA GLU A 133 26.41 8.89 16.18
C GLU A 133 25.43 7.72 16.16
N ARG A 134 25.44 6.93 15.08
CA ARG A 134 24.65 5.69 14.98
C ARG A 134 25.02 4.71 16.10
N ALA A 135 26.32 4.47 16.32
CA ALA A 135 26.81 3.57 17.34
C ALA A 135 26.46 4.05 18.76
N ARG A 136 26.60 5.36 19.03
CA ARG A 136 26.18 5.97 20.30
C ARG A 136 24.69 5.76 20.56
N ALA A 137 23.86 6.13 19.60
CA ALA A 137 22.41 6.06 19.76
C ALA A 137 21.89 4.61 19.81
N THR A 138 22.61 3.64 19.22
CA THR A 138 22.31 2.20 19.38
C THR A 138 22.62 1.74 20.81
N ARG A 139 23.76 2.15 21.38
CA ARG A 139 24.10 1.85 22.78
C ARG A 139 23.06 2.43 23.75
N GLU A 140 22.66 3.68 23.55
CA GLU A 140 21.62 4.34 24.36
C GLU A 140 20.26 3.64 24.22
N GLY A 141 19.89 3.19 23.01
CA GLY A 141 18.68 2.39 22.79
C GLY A 141 18.72 1.04 23.53
N MET A 142 19.83 0.32 23.45
CA MET A 142 20.02 -0.95 24.17
C MET A 142 19.98 -0.76 25.69
N ALA A 143 20.57 0.33 26.20
CA ALA A 143 20.52 0.67 27.62
C ALA A 143 19.08 0.91 28.11
N ARG A 144 18.29 1.69 27.36
CA ARG A 144 16.86 1.91 27.65
C ARG A 144 16.06 0.60 27.65
N ALA A 145 16.26 -0.25 26.64
CA ALA A 145 15.57 -1.53 26.55
C ALA A 145 15.93 -2.48 27.72
N ARG A 146 17.19 -2.48 28.17
CA ARG A 146 17.62 -3.23 29.36
C ARG A 146 16.99 -2.69 30.63
N ALA A 147 16.96 -1.38 30.82
CA ALA A 147 16.33 -0.74 31.97
C ALA A 147 14.82 -1.04 32.05
N ALA A 148 14.11 -0.96 30.92
CA ALA A 148 12.69 -1.29 30.86
C ALA A 148 12.41 -2.76 31.21
N ARG A 149 13.27 -3.69 30.79
CA ARG A 149 13.16 -5.12 31.15
C ARG A 149 13.49 -5.40 32.61
N ALA A 150 14.35 -4.60 33.24
CA ALA A 150 14.69 -4.74 34.65
C ALA A 150 13.61 -4.14 35.58
N ALA A 151 12.76 -3.26 35.05
CA ALA A 151 11.66 -2.62 35.76
C ALA A 151 10.30 -3.32 35.59
N ALA A 152 10.26 -4.41 34.81
CA ALA A 152 9.10 -5.25 34.55
C ALA A 152 9.25 -6.59 35.28
#